data_AF-A0A9E8IJ13-F1
#
_entry.id   AF-A0A9E8IJ13-F1
#
_cell.length_a   1.000
_cell.length_b   1.000
_cell.length_c   1.000
_cell.angle_alpha   90.00
_cell.angle_beta   90.00
_cell.angle_gamma   90.00
#
_symmetry.space_group_name_H-M   'P 1'
#
loop_
_entity.id
_entity.type
_entity.pdbx_description
1 polymer ?
#
loop_
_entity_poly.entity_id
_entity_poly.type
_entity_poly.pdbx_seq_one_letter_code
_entity_poly.pdbx_strand_id
1 'polypeptide(L)'
;KKLNFSMDLLEPANDEQRGLRLANGTLTGAMKLLHDHLADMSVGCFRYTVERCEVLTGALPYYQSWQIFGIKLAGKTYTSLEILAFPFDLRTWLCLLFSLQITLLLAYTINYCSNYSQLARIIIGYPRPRTPLTNTYSLFLGVPILHAPRTNF
;
A
#
# COMPACT_ATOMS: atom_id res chain seq x y z
N LYS A 1 12.90 22.59 -47.10
CA LYS A 1 12.57 21.34 -47.83
C LYS A 1 13.87 20.80 -48.43
N LYS A 2 14.35 19.64 -47.97
CA LYS A 2 15.60 19.02 -48.48
C LYS A 2 15.35 17.99 -49.61
N LEU A 3 14.12 17.51 -49.76
CA LEU A 3 13.74 16.46 -50.71
C LEU A 3 12.63 16.98 -51.64
N ASN A 4 12.66 16.55 -52.91
CA ASN A 4 11.77 17.03 -53.99
C ASN A 4 10.66 16.00 -54.30
N PHE A 5 9.78 15.74 -53.33
CA PHE A 5 8.58 14.92 -53.52
C PHE A 5 7.37 15.57 -52.85
N SER A 6 6.17 15.21 -53.33
CA SER A 6 4.89 15.49 -52.70
C SER A 6 4.47 14.32 -51.83
N MET A 7 3.74 14.59 -50.75
CA MET A 7 3.24 13.57 -49.84
C MET A 7 1.73 13.49 -49.95
N ASP A 8 1.21 12.27 -50.01
CA ASP A 8 -0.19 11.97 -49.78
C ASP A 8 -0.30 11.15 -48.48
N LEU A 9 -1.27 11.50 -47.63
CA LEU A 9 -1.40 10.89 -46.31
C LEU A 9 -2.38 9.71 -46.40
N LEU A 10 -1.85 8.51 -46.16
CA LEU A 10 -2.65 7.30 -46.08
C LEU A 10 -2.67 6.77 -44.65
N GLU A 11 -3.86 6.57 -44.10
CA GLU A 11 -4.06 5.99 -42.77
C GLU A 11 -4.47 4.51 -42.88
N PRO A 12 -3.89 3.62 -42.04
CA PRO A 12 -4.32 2.23 -41.99
C PRO A 12 -5.77 2.09 -41.53
N ALA A 13 -6.51 1.15 -42.12
CA ALA A 13 -7.84 0.82 -41.66
C ALA A 13 -7.83 0.27 -40.22
N ASN A 14 -8.97 0.34 -39.54
CA ASN A 14 -9.22 -0.27 -38.22
C ASN A 14 -8.35 0.24 -37.05
N ASP A 15 -7.75 1.44 -37.15
CA ASP A 15 -6.89 2.03 -36.12
C ASP A 15 -5.72 1.10 -35.68
N GLU A 16 -5.26 0.24 -36.59
CA GLU A 16 -4.16 -0.70 -36.31
C GLU A 16 -2.78 -0.01 -36.25
N GLN A 17 -2.74 1.30 -36.52
CA GLN A 17 -1.57 2.19 -36.50
C GLN A 17 -0.32 1.56 -37.11
N ARG A 18 0.58 1.01 -36.29
CA ARG A 18 1.87 0.47 -36.73
C ARG A 18 1.73 -0.90 -37.39
N GLY A 19 0.74 -1.69 -36.97
CA GLY A 19 0.62 -3.09 -37.38
C GLY A 19 1.59 -4.05 -36.67
N LEU A 20 1.28 -5.33 -36.83
CA LEU A 20 2.04 -6.46 -36.31
C LEU A 20 1.95 -7.65 -37.29
N ARG A 21 2.90 -8.58 -37.17
CA ARG A 21 2.84 -9.86 -37.87
C ARG A 21 2.05 -10.85 -37.02
N LEU A 22 0.94 -11.32 -37.57
CA LEU A 22 0.10 -12.32 -36.90
C LEU A 22 0.71 -13.72 -37.04
N ALA A 23 0.29 -14.66 -36.18
CA ALA A 23 0.81 -16.03 -36.16
C ALA A 23 0.55 -16.80 -37.48
N ASN A 24 -0.49 -16.42 -38.22
CA ASN A 24 -0.81 -16.94 -39.56
C ASN A 24 0.09 -16.34 -40.66
N GLY A 25 1.04 -15.46 -40.31
CA GLY A 25 1.94 -14.78 -41.24
C GLY A 25 1.36 -13.52 -41.89
N THR A 26 0.09 -13.18 -41.66
CA THR A 26 -0.49 -11.96 -42.25
C THR A 26 -0.03 -10.70 -41.51
N LEU A 27 0.18 -9.63 -42.26
CA LEU A 27 0.54 -8.31 -41.74
C LEU A 27 -0.69 -7.43 -41.56
N THR A 28 -0.64 -6.51 -40.61
CA THR A 28 -1.70 -5.55 -40.29
C THR A 28 -1.18 -4.12 -40.30
N GLY A 29 -2.07 -3.13 -40.17
CA GLY A 29 -1.74 -1.70 -40.04
C GLY A 29 -0.80 -1.16 -41.13
N ALA A 30 0.06 -0.19 -40.75
CA ALA A 30 1.04 0.41 -41.67
C ALA A 30 2.06 -0.61 -42.22
N MET A 31 2.37 -1.68 -41.49
CA MET A 31 3.26 -2.73 -42.00
C MET A 31 2.68 -3.40 -43.26
N LYS A 32 1.37 -3.66 -43.28
CA LYS A 32 0.69 -4.23 -44.43
C LYS A 32 0.72 -3.29 -45.63
N LEU A 33 0.41 -2.00 -45.43
CA LEU A 33 0.38 -1.02 -46.51
C LEU A 33 1.74 -0.88 -47.21
N LEU A 34 2.83 -0.91 -46.44
CA LEU A 34 4.19 -0.87 -46.99
C LEU A 34 4.56 -2.17 -47.71
N HIS A 35 4.20 -3.32 -47.14
CA HIS A 35 4.49 -4.63 -47.74
C HIS A 35 3.72 -4.85 -49.05
N ASP A 36 2.46 -4.40 -49.10
CA ASP A 36 1.59 -4.55 -50.27
C ASP A 36 1.80 -3.41 -51.29
N HIS A 37 2.84 -2.56 -51.10
CA HIS A 37 3.17 -1.41 -51.95
C HIS A 37 2.02 -0.41 -52.15
N LEU A 38 1.12 -0.31 -51.16
CA LEU A 38 0.05 0.69 -51.11
C LEU A 38 0.52 2.01 -50.49
N ALA A 39 1.64 1.99 -49.78
CA ALA A 39 2.33 3.17 -49.27
C ALA A 39 3.84 3.05 -49.56
N ASP A 40 4.47 4.17 -49.90
CA ASP A 40 5.92 4.20 -50.22
C ASP A 40 6.80 4.32 -48.96
N MET A 41 6.34 5.07 -47.96
CA MET A 41 7.06 5.27 -46.71
C MET A 41 6.10 5.47 -45.54
N SER A 42 6.54 5.07 -44.34
CA SER A 42 5.84 5.39 -43.11
C SER A 42 6.68 6.32 -42.23
N VAL A 43 6.01 7.28 -41.59
CA VAL A 43 6.63 8.19 -40.63
C VAL A 43 5.89 8.05 -39.31
N GLY A 44 6.62 7.65 -38.27
CA GLY A 44 6.04 7.45 -36.95
C GLY A 44 7.00 6.73 -36.02
N CYS A 45 6.49 6.38 -34.84
CA CYS A 45 7.27 5.70 -33.81
C CYS A 45 7.34 4.18 -34.06
N PHE A 46 8.15 3.75 -35.03
CA PHE A 46 8.42 2.32 -35.24
C PHE A 46 9.58 1.86 -34.35
N ARG A 47 9.30 0.85 -33.53
CA ARG A 47 10.35 0.12 -32.82
C ARG A 47 11.01 -0.86 -33.79
N TYR A 48 12.33 -0.82 -33.83
CA TYR A 48 13.16 -1.83 -34.48
C TYR A 48 13.01 -3.17 -33.75
N THR A 49 12.46 -4.17 -34.44
CA THR A 49 12.32 -5.54 -33.96
C THR A 49 12.72 -6.49 -35.08
N VAL A 50 13.23 -7.67 -34.72
CA VAL A 50 13.67 -8.69 -35.69
C VAL A 50 12.56 -9.00 -36.70
N GLU A 51 11.36 -9.28 -36.21
CA GLU A 51 10.18 -9.59 -37.03
C GLU A 51 9.81 -8.49 -38.04
N ARG A 52 10.07 -7.22 -37.71
CA ARG A 52 9.79 -6.08 -38.60
C ARG A 52 10.87 -5.90 -39.64
N CYS A 53 12.13 -6.11 -39.26
CA CYS A 53 13.26 -6.02 -40.18
C CYS A 53 13.28 -7.15 -41.23
N GLU A 54 12.57 -8.26 -41.00
CA GLU A 54 12.39 -9.33 -42.00
C GLU A 54 11.49 -8.90 -43.16
N VAL A 55 10.54 -8.01 -42.92
CA VAL A 55 9.51 -7.62 -43.91
C VAL A 55 9.64 -6.18 -44.40
N LEU A 56 10.34 -5.32 -43.66
CA LEU A 56 10.48 -3.89 -43.95
C LEU A 56 11.92 -3.43 -43.77
N THR A 57 12.31 -2.44 -44.58
CA THR A 57 13.60 -1.75 -44.43
C THR A 57 13.39 -0.44 -43.69
N GLY A 58 14.12 -0.24 -42.58
CA GLY A 58 14.08 1.00 -41.81
C GLY A 58 15.25 1.95 -42.12
N ALA A 59 15.02 3.26 -41.95
CA ALA A 59 16.08 4.26 -41.93
C ALA A 59 16.80 4.29 -40.58
N LEU A 60 18.02 4.87 -40.54
CA LEU A 60 18.81 4.96 -39.31
C LEU A 60 17.96 5.45 -38.10
N PRO A 61 18.02 4.76 -36.94
CA PRO A 61 17.26 5.16 -35.76
C PRO A 61 17.58 6.60 -35.35
N TYR A 62 16.56 7.46 -35.32
CA TYR A 62 16.69 8.87 -34.93
C TYR A 62 16.25 9.15 -33.49
N TYR A 63 15.63 8.16 -32.83
CA TYR A 63 15.14 8.29 -31.45
C TYR A 63 15.33 6.97 -30.69
N GLN A 64 15.94 7.05 -29.51
CA GLN A 64 16.12 5.93 -28.60
C GLN A 64 15.39 6.23 -27.29
N SER A 65 14.53 5.31 -26.86
CA SER A 65 13.83 5.40 -25.57
C SER A 65 14.19 4.23 -24.67
N TRP A 66 14.07 4.46 -23.36
CA TRP A 66 14.27 3.45 -22.34
C TRP A 66 12.92 2.89 -21.94
N GLN A 67 12.87 1.60 -21.64
CA GLN A 67 11.68 1.01 -21.03
C GLN A 67 11.61 1.49 -19.58
N ILE A 68 10.60 2.31 -19.30
CA ILE A 68 10.31 2.82 -17.95
C ILE A 68 9.04 2.18 -17.43
N PHE A 69 9.05 1.81 -16.15
CA PHE A 69 7.87 1.29 -15.49
C PHE A 69 7.12 2.44 -14.82
N GLY A 70 5.88 2.68 -15.24
CA GLY A 70 5.00 3.67 -14.62
C GLY A 70 4.25 3.07 -13.45
N ILE A 71 4.56 3.50 -12.22
CA ILE A 71 3.78 3.12 -11.03
C ILE A 71 2.86 4.28 -10.68
N LYS A 72 1.58 3.99 -10.46
CA LYS A 72 0.63 4.99 -9.98
C LYS A 72 0.99 5.34 -8.52
N LEU A 73 1.39 6.59 -8.29
CA LEU A 73 1.79 7.10 -6.97
C LEU A 73 0.63 7.17 -5.95
N ALA A 74 -0.61 6.96 -6.38
CA ALA A 74 -1.78 6.93 -5.51
C ALA A 74 -1.82 5.67 -4.63
N GLY A 75 -0.80 5.49 -3.81
CA GLY A 75 -0.86 4.64 -2.63
C GLY A 75 -1.86 5.26 -1.68
N LYS A 76 -2.83 4.45 -1.24
CA LYS A 76 -3.84 4.76 -0.24
C LYS A 76 -3.22 5.61 0.89
N THR A 77 -3.64 6.87 1.03
CA THR A 77 -3.20 7.71 2.15
C THR A 77 -3.86 7.22 3.41
N TYR A 78 -3.08 6.82 4.42
CA TYR A 78 -3.62 6.43 5.72
C TYR A 78 -4.37 7.59 6.36
N THR A 79 -5.52 7.30 6.95
CA THR A 79 -6.23 8.24 7.81
C THR A 79 -5.50 8.42 9.13
N SER A 80 -5.73 9.54 9.84
CA SER A 80 -5.06 9.80 11.13
C SER A 80 -5.29 8.69 12.16
N LEU A 81 -6.45 8.05 12.16
CA LEU A 81 -6.77 6.94 13.06
C LEU A 81 -6.03 5.65 12.66
N GLU A 82 -5.92 5.37 11.36
CA GLU A 82 -5.12 4.25 10.87
C GLU A 82 -3.65 4.41 11.25
N ILE A 83 -3.12 5.63 11.24
CA ILE A 83 -1.74 5.91 11.69
C ILE A 83 -1.58 5.59 13.18
N LEU A 84 -2.56 5.91 14.02
CA LEU A 84 -2.52 5.59 15.45
C LEU A 84 -2.64 4.08 15.73
N ALA A 85 -3.42 3.36 14.91
CA ALA A 85 -3.61 1.91 15.02
C ALA A 85 -2.53 1.10 14.30
N PHE A 86 -1.75 1.73 13.41
CA PHE A 86 -0.68 1.13 12.61
C PHE A 86 0.38 0.32 13.38
N PRO A 87 0.87 0.73 14.55
CA PRO A 87 2.03 0.08 15.16
C PRO A 87 1.75 -1.34 15.68
N PHE A 88 0.49 -1.73 15.90
CA PHE A 88 0.15 -3.01 16.49
C PHE A 88 -0.97 -3.72 15.74
N ASP A 89 -0.86 -5.05 15.63
CA ASP A 89 -1.91 -5.89 15.09
C ASP A 89 -3.18 -5.87 15.95
N LEU A 90 -4.32 -6.17 15.33
CA LEU A 90 -5.61 -6.28 16.01
C LEU A 90 -5.54 -7.23 17.23
N ARG A 91 -4.80 -8.33 17.13
CA ARG A 91 -4.61 -9.29 18.23
C ARG A 91 -3.93 -8.63 19.43
N THR A 92 -2.90 -7.83 19.19
CA THR A 92 -2.16 -7.11 20.23
C THR A 92 -3.03 -6.06 20.89
N TRP A 93 -3.83 -5.32 20.11
CA TRP A 93 -4.82 -4.38 20.64
C TRP A 93 -5.86 -5.08 21.52
N LEU A 94 -6.38 -6.24 21.10
CA LEU A 94 -7.31 -7.03 21.91
C LEU A 94 -6.67 -7.53 23.21
N CYS A 95 -5.43 -8.02 23.15
CA CYS A 95 -4.69 -8.44 24.35
C CYS A 95 -4.48 -7.27 25.33
N LEU A 96 -4.14 -6.08 24.83
CA LEU A 96 -3.94 -4.87 25.63
C LEU A 96 -5.26 -4.40 26.27
N LEU A 97 -6.35 -4.41 25.52
CA LEU A 97 -7.68 -4.09 26.07
C LEU A 97 -8.09 -5.12 27.13
N PHE A 98 -7.86 -6.41 26.89
CA PHE A 98 -8.23 -7.47 27.82
C PHE A 98 -7.42 -7.42 29.12
N SER A 99 -6.10 -7.18 29.04
CA SER A 99 -5.26 -7.04 30.23
C SER A 99 -5.65 -5.81 31.07
N LEU A 100 -6.02 -4.71 30.43
CA LEU A 100 -6.54 -3.52 31.11
C LEU A 100 -7.88 -3.84 31.81
N GLN A 101 -8.81 -4.52 31.14
CA GLN A 101 -10.10 -4.90 31.72
C GLN A 101 -9.95 -5.83 32.92
N ILE A 102 -9.09 -6.86 32.84
CA ILE A 102 -8.80 -7.75 33.97
C ILE A 102 -8.27 -6.94 35.17
N THR A 103 -7.32 -6.05 34.93
CA THR A 103 -6.69 -5.27 36.00
C THR A 103 -7.69 -4.32 36.67
N LEU A 104 -8.58 -3.68 35.89
CA LEU A 104 -9.65 -2.84 36.43
C LEU A 104 -10.69 -3.64 37.20
N LEU A 105 -11.08 -4.82 36.70
CA LEU A 105 -11.99 -5.72 37.42
C LEU A 105 -11.40 -6.17 38.75
N LEU A 106 -10.11 -6.51 38.78
CA LEU A 106 -9.40 -6.85 40.01
C LEU A 106 -9.37 -5.67 40.99
N ALA A 107 -9.05 -4.46 40.52
CA ALA A 107 -9.07 -3.27 41.36
C ALA A 107 -10.47 -2.95 41.90
N TYR A 108 -11.52 -3.19 41.10
CA TYR A 108 -12.91 -3.03 41.51
C TYR A 108 -13.31 -4.07 42.57
N THR A 109 -13.00 -5.36 42.36
CA THR A 109 -13.32 -6.41 43.33
C THR A 109 -12.59 -6.21 44.65
N ILE A 110 -11.33 -5.77 44.63
CA ILE A 110 -10.57 -5.41 45.83
C ILE A 110 -11.26 -4.27 46.59
N ASN A 111 -11.69 -3.22 45.88
CA ASN A 111 -12.41 -2.10 46.50
C ASN A 111 -13.75 -2.56 47.12
N TYR A 112 -14.52 -3.36 46.37
CA TYR A 112 -15.80 -3.90 46.84
C TYR A 112 -15.64 -4.80 48.07
N CYS A 113 -14.72 -5.76 48.02
CA CYS A 113 -14.45 -6.69 49.12
C CYS A 113 -13.91 -5.99 50.37
N SER A 114 -13.04 -4.98 50.20
CA SER A 114 -12.52 -4.18 51.31
C SER A 114 -13.65 -3.44 52.06
N ASN A 115 -14.66 -2.96 51.33
CA ASN A 115 -15.80 -2.28 51.94
C ASN A 115 -16.73 -3.27 52.67
N TYR A 116 -16.98 -4.45 52.09
CA TYR A 116 -17.94 -5.42 52.63
C TYR A 116 -17.41 -6.28 53.79
N SER A 117 -16.15 -6.72 53.76
CA SER A 117 -15.62 -7.73 54.71
C SER A 117 -14.47 -7.20 55.57
N GLN A 118 -14.52 -7.46 56.89
CA GLN A 118 -13.43 -7.13 57.82
C GLN A 118 -12.18 -8.00 57.62
N LEU A 119 -12.33 -9.25 57.16
CA LEU A 119 -11.20 -10.15 56.90
C LEU A 119 -10.41 -9.73 55.67
N ALA A 120 -11.10 -9.29 54.60
CA ALA A 120 -10.45 -8.74 53.41
C ALA A 120 -9.59 -7.51 53.76
N ARG A 121 -10.03 -6.70 54.73
CA ARG A 121 -9.26 -5.53 55.21
C ARG A 121 -7.94 -5.92 55.89
N ILE A 122 -7.86 -7.08 56.52
CA ILE A 122 -6.63 -7.56 57.19
C ILE A 122 -5.63 -8.10 56.16
N ILE A 123 -6.13 -8.82 55.15
CA ILE A 123 -5.31 -9.46 54.10
C ILE A 123 -4.67 -8.44 53.14
N ILE A 124 -5.35 -7.34 52.80
CA ILE A 124 -4.88 -6.36 51.79
C ILE A 124 -3.65 -5.55 52.25
N GLY A 125 -3.38 -5.43 53.55
CA GLY A 125 -2.21 -4.68 54.03
C GLY A 125 -2.46 -3.20 54.34
N TYR A 126 -1.44 -2.52 54.87
CA TYR A 126 -1.42 -1.08 55.15
C TYR A 126 -0.20 -0.41 54.46
N PRO A 127 -0.31 0.78 53.84
CA PRO A 127 -1.44 1.70 53.84
C PRO A 127 -2.55 1.33 52.84
N ARG A 128 -3.79 1.66 53.22
CA ARG A 128 -4.99 1.35 52.44
C ARG A 128 -4.94 2.05 51.07
N PRO A 129 -5.21 1.34 49.96
CA PRO A 129 -5.38 2.00 48.67
C PRO A 129 -6.63 2.88 48.72
N ARG A 130 -6.44 4.21 48.84
CA ARG A 130 -7.55 5.19 48.88
C ARG A 130 -8.35 5.22 47.57
N THR A 131 -7.68 4.96 46.45
CA THR A 131 -8.25 5.01 45.10
C THR A 131 -7.60 3.94 44.20
N PRO A 132 -7.92 2.64 44.38
CA PRO A 132 -7.28 1.55 43.64
C PRO A 132 -7.50 1.68 42.12
N LEU A 133 -8.68 2.14 41.69
CA LEU A 133 -9.00 2.33 40.27
C LEU A 133 -8.14 3.41 39.60
N THR A 134 -7.96 4.56 40.24
CA THR A 134 -7.14 5.64 39.66
C THR A 134 -5.66 5.27 39.66
N ASN A 135 -5.19 4.52 40.66
CA ASN A 135 -3.82 3.99 40.71
C ASN A 135 -3.56 2.97 39.59
N THR A 136 -4.54 2.12 39.27
CA THR A 136 -4.44 1.19 38.13
C THR A 136 -4.38 1.94 36.81
N TYR A 137 -5.21 2.98 36.63
CA TYR A 137 -5.18 3.81 35.43
C TYR A 137 -3.86 4.57 35.30
N SER A 138 -3.33 5.12 36.40
CA SER A 138 -2.05 5.82 36.38
C SER A 138 -0.88 4.89 36.06
N LEU A 139 -0.88 3.66 36.60
CA LEU A 139 0.11 2.63 36.24
C LEU A 139 0.08 2.29 34.75
N PHE A 140 -1.11 2.17 34.17
CA PHE A 140 -1.26 1.87 32.75
C PHE A 140 -0.69 2.99 31.86
N LEU A 141 -0.83 4.25 32.29
CA LEU A 141 -0.22 5.41 31.63
C LEU A 141 1.28 5.58 31.94
N GLY A 142 1.90 4.67 32.70
CA GLY A 142 3.30 4.76 33.09
C GLY A 142 3.58 5.82 34.16
N VAL A 143 2.55 6.35 34.82
CA VAL A 143 2.69 7.33 35.91
C VAL A 143 3.01 6.59 37.22
N PRO A 144 4.05 7.00 37.97
CA PRO A 144 4.41 6.35 39.22
C PRO A 144 3.33 6.52 40.29
N ILE A 145 3.07 5.47 41.07
CA ILE A 145 2.16 5.54 42.23
C ILE A 145 2.89 6.17 43.41
N LEU A 146 2.25 7.13 44.08
CA LEU A 146 2.81 7.85 45.24
C LEU A 146 3.06 6.92 46.45
N HIS A 147 2.19 5.93 46.67
CA HIS A 147 2.29 4.96 47.77
C HIS A 147 2.01 3.54 47.27
N ALA A 148 3.05 2.70 47.28
CA ALA A 148 2.89 1.27 47.01
C ALA A 148 2.23 0.58 48.23
N PRO A 149 1.27 -0.35 48.01
CA PRO A 149 0.74 -1.15 49.11
C PRO A 149 1.85 -2.02 49.70
N ARG A 150 1.95 -2.05 51.03
CA ARG A 150 2.85 -2.96 51.76
C ARG A 150 2.00 -4.05 52.39
N THR A 151 2.45 -5.30 52.27
CA THR A 151 1.82 -6.43 52.96
C THR A 151 2.06 -6.30 54.46
N ASN A 152 1.10 -6.81 55.26
CA ASN A 152 1.22 -6.83 56.72
C ASN A 152 2.17 -7.93 57.22
N PHE A 153 2.74 -8.74 56.32
CA PHE A 153 3.68 -9.84 56.56
C PHE A 153 4.87 -9.70 55.63
#